data_AF-A0ABD3NRG6-F1
#
_entry.id   AF-A0ABD3NRG6-F1
#
_cell.length_a   1.000
_cell.length_b   1.000
_cell.length_c   1.000
_cell.angle_alpha   90.00
_cell.angle_beta   90.00
_cell.angle_gamma   90.00
#
_symmetry.space_group_name_H-M   'P 1'
#
loop_
_entity.id
_entity.type
_entity.pdbx_description
1 polymer ?
#
loop_
_entity_poly.entity_id
_entity_poly.type
_entity_poly.pdbx_seq_one_letter_code
_entity_poly.pdbx_strand_id
1 'polypeptide(L)'
;MVVDGADVDADLVTEVRRASLVRSLRGTLSASCRAAGFVAPTYTWERWQSRCKLRELLSPPSSSSSVAASDEVLPCDARVDDGCVADLVRGGCEPAEAAAIVAALGRAAADAARELADFSASLLSLPPSTPTPGLAGGGGGSGSDGTGEKGCDTDESGEGLSNRRRKRIKLRRRRAMRTAAAAATRDGVDGLAGGGGRKRQRTSLLEQEVALHTVQVRSHRHSVDFSLRSGGKRLFKLNHGHYEKLRMLMAASCGGGGGDGGVSESDFHKLVYCVLSRYHSVLGHGFQMALGEQAFDVLRAWFDVRFECFASPLNCTCSSYASAFPLTDRCFGAVGNFFSLRPSSGSFEANPPFIAEVMSAMVAHIHMLLRDATGPMSFVVIVPGWLDDPSWAALSASSFKCAFFLVAAADHGFCDGAQHQRQDRYRESTYDTGVFVLQNRQGKMKWPVIRTAESAAAALALGKGTHCNSSVSSAVCSDSGIAMASRDSSASDMSVEVPLRRAMARAIPTEMMRLRRLRDGRGHGDLDGGGGVYRGKKANKSSGKKRSIDDDD
;
A
#
# COMPACT_ATOMS: atom_id res chain seq x y z
N MET A 1 -21.30 -1.07 -2.70
CA MET A 1 -20.79 -1.13 -1.32
C MET A 1 -21.29 0.12 -0.61
N VAL A 2 -22.03 0.01 0.49
CA VAL A 2 -22.40 1.18 1.30
C VAL A 2 -21.24 1.44 2.24
N VAL A 3 -20.67 2.65 2.22
CA VAL A 3 -19.60 3.08 3.13
C VAL A 3 -20.28 3.84 4.26
N ASP A 4 -20.27 3.30 5.48
CA ASP A 4 -20.79 3.98 6.67
C ASP A 4 -19.71 4.94 7.21
N GLY A 5 -20.07 6.20 7.48
CA GLY A 5 -19.15 7.21 8.01
C GLY A 5 -18.58 6.84 9.38
N ALA A 6 -19.32 6.10 10.22
CA ALA A 6 -18.84 5.64 11.52
C ALA A 6 -17.74 4.58 11.39
N ASP A 7 -17.87 3.68 10.42
CA ASP A 7 -16.86 2.67 10.11
C ASP A 7 -15.57 3.32 9.59
N VAL A 8 -15.69 4.33 8.71
CA VAL A 8 -14.54 5.06 8.18
C VAL A 8 -13.76 5.79 9.28
N ASP A 9 -14.46 6.34 10.28
CA ASP A 9 -13.83 6.98 11.43
C ASP A 9 -13.09 5.97 12.32
N ALA A 10 -13.68 4.81 12.58
CA ALA A 10 -13.03 3.73 13.33
C ALA A 10 -11.79 3.19 12.59
N ASP A 11 -11.87 3.03 11.27
CA ASP A 11 -10.76 2.61 10.41
C ASP A 11 -9.60 3.60 10.45
N LEU A 12 -9.89 4.90 10.37
CA LEU A 12 -8.87 5.95 10.46
C LEU A 12 -8.11 5.90 11.79
N VAL A 13 -8.83 5.85 12.90
CA VAL A 13 -8.24 5.82 14.24
C VAL A 13 -7.40 4.55 14.43
N THR A 14 -7.91 3.41 13.97
CA THR A 14 -7.19 2.13 13.97
C THR A 14 -5.91 2.21 13.15
N GLU A 15 -5.96 2.78 11.95
CA GLU A 15 -4.79 2.92 11.07
C GLU A 15 -3.73 3.85 11.66
N VAL A 16 -4.13 4.92 12.35
CA VAL A 16 -3.17 5.79 13.06
C VAL A 16 -2.45 5.04 14.18
N ARG A 17 -3.17 4.21 14.95
CA ARG A 17 -2.61 3.35 16.01
C ARG A 17 -1.68 2.30 15.41
N ARG A 18 -2.12 1.56 14.40
CA ARG A 18 -1.32 0.57 13.65
C ARG A 18 0.00 1.16 13.20
N ALA A 19 -0.04 2.29 12.53
CA ALA A 19 1.16 2.92 12.02
C ALA A 19 2.06 3.49 13.14
N SER A 20 1.56 3.67 14.37
CA SER A 20 2.39 3.99 15.55
C SER A 20 3.13 2.73 16.05
N LEU A 21 2.41 1.61 16.13
CA LEU A 21 2.96 0.32 16.54
C LEU A 21 4.05 -0.16 15.58
N VAL A 22 3.80 -0.12 14.26
CA VAL A 22 4.80 -0.44 13.23
C VAL A 22 6.07 0.39 13.41
N ARG A 23 5.95 1.71 13.64
CA ARG A 23 7.12 2.57 13.90
C ARG A 23 7.88 2.15 15.15
N SER A 24 7.16 1.76 16.21
CA SER A 24 7.76 1.29 17.45
C SER A 24 8.58 0.01 17.21
N LEU A 25 7.99 -0.98 16.53
CA LEU A 25 8.64 -2.25 16.21
C LEU A 25 9.88 -2.07 15.33
N ARG A 26 9.83 -1.21 14.32
CA ARG A 26 11.00 -0.83 13.51
C ARG A 26 12.09 -0.18 14.36
N GLY A 27 11.69 0.65 15.31
CA GLY A 27 12.58 1.25 16.30
C GLY A 27 13.24 0.20 17.19
N THR A 28 12.49 -0.81 17.63
CA THR A 28 12.98 -1.95 18.40
C THR A 28 14.02 -2.73 17.61
N LEU A 29 13.72 -3.17 16.38
CA LEU A 29 14.69 -3.86 15.51
C LEU A 29 15.97 -3.04 15.35
N SER A 30 15.84 -1.76 15.04
CA SER A 30 16.98 -0.84 14.86
C SER A 30 17.78 -0.62 16.14
N ALA A 31 17.14 -0.69 17.32
CA ALA A 31 17.81 -0.56 18.60
C ALA A 31 18.52 -1.87 18.99
N SER A 32 17.88 -3.01 18.76
CA SER A 32 18.45 -4.33 19.00
C SER A 32 19.70 -4.58 18.15
N CYS A 33 19.66 -4.30 16.84
CA CYS A 33 20.85 -4.43 15.99
C CYS A 33 22.00 -3.51 16.44
N ARG A 34 21.69 -2.27 16.85
CA ARG A 34 22.72 -1.34 17.36
C ARG A 34 23.31 -1.80 18.68
N ALA A 35 22.52 -2.41 19.55
CA ALA A 35 23.01 -2.99 20.80
C ALA A 35 23.95 -4.19 20.53
N ALA A 36 23.67 -4.96 19.48
CA ALA A 36 24.51 -6.02 18.95
C ALA A 36 25.71 -5.52 18.10
N GLY A 37 25.94 -4.20 18.04
CA GLY A 37 27.13 -3.63 17.39
C GLY A 37 27.05 -3.46 15.87
N PHE A 38 25.88 -3.61 15.24
CA PHE A 38 25.74 -3.45 13.78
C PHE A 38 24.50 -2.66 13.36
N VAL A 39 24.38 -2.38 12.05
CA VAL A 39 23.20 -1.75 11.44
C VAL A 39 22.46 -2.81 10.64
N ALA A 40 21.16 -2.96 10.90
CA ALA A 40 20.32 -3.89 10.14
C ALA A 40 20.46 -3.61 8.64
N PRO A 41 20.71 -4.63 7.80
CA PRO A 41 20.77 -4.45 6.36
C PRO A 41 19.49 -3.80 5.81
N THR A 42 19.62 -3.11 4.68
CA THR A 42 18.48 -2.57 3.96
C THR A 42 17.45 -3.67 3.74
N TYR A 43 16.17 -3.31 3.86
CA TYR A 43 15.04 -4.20 3.59
C TYR A 43 14.80 -5.35 4.57
N THR A 44 15.57 -5.45 5.66
CA THR A 44 15.39 -6.50 6.68
C THR A 44 13.97 -6.51 7.26
N TRP A 45 13.44 -5.33 7.63
CA TRP A 45 12.08 -5.22 8.18
C TRP A 45 11.02 -5.67 7.18
N GLU A 46 11.10 -5.17 5.95
CA GLU A 46 10.10 -5.37 4.93
C GLU A 46 10.06 -6.83 4.44
N ARG A 47 11.23 -7.48 4.29
CA ARG A 47 11.31 -8.93 3.98
C ARG A 47 10.77 -9.78 5.13
N TRP A 48 11.20 -9.50 6.36
CA TRP A 48 10.71 -10.20 7.55
C TRP A 48 9.18 -10.13 7.66
N GLN A 49 8.63 -8.92 7.57
CA GLN A 49 7.18 -8.70 7.62
C GLN A 49 6.46 -9.50 6.52
N SER A 50 6.95 -9.42 5.29
CA SER A 50 6.34 -10.11 4.15
C SER A 50 6.36 -11.63 4.31
N ARG A 51 7.48 -12.20 4.79
CA ARG A 51 7.59 -13.64 5.08
C ARG A 51 6.66 -14.09 6.18
N CYS A 52 6.59 -13.34 7.29
CA CYS A 52 5.66 -13.65 8.37
C CYS A 52 4.20 -13.60 7.90
N LYS A 53 3.81 -12.56 7.15
CA LYS A 53 2.44 -12.44 6.63
C LYS A 53 2.11 -13.52 5.59
N LEU A 54 3.06 -13.89 4.73
CA LEU A 54 2.89 -15.01 3.81
C LEU A 54 2.68 -16.33 4.56
N ARG A 55 3.50 -16.59 5.59
CA ARG A 55 3.40 -17.78 6.43
C ARG A 55 2.05 -17.86 7.13
N GLU A 56 1.53 -16.76 7.66
CA GLU A 56 0.20 -16.69 8.26
C GLU A 56 -0.91 -16.97 7.24
N LEU A 57 -0.81 -16.43 6.02
CA LEU A 57 -1.79 -16.64 4.95
C LEU A 57 -1.84 -18.09 4.46
N LEU A 58 -0.69 -18.77 4.42
CA LEU A 58 -0.58 -20.15 3.94
C LEU A 58 -0.77 -21.20 5.04
N SER A 59 -0.80 -20.79 6.31
CA SER A 59 -1.02 -21.72 7.42
C SER A 59 -2.48 -22.22 7.39
N PRO A 60 -2.72 -23.54 7.61
CA PRO A 60 -4.08 -24.05 7.71
C PRO A 60 -4.81 -23.40 8.89
N PRO A 61 -6.14 -23.19 8.80
CA PRO A 61 -6.91 -22.68 9.92
C PRO A 61 -6.78 -23.65 11.11
N SER A 62 -6.27 -23.16 12.23
CA SER A 62 -6.13 -23.94 13.46
C SER A 62 -7.50 -24.31 14.01
N SER A 63 -7.67 -25.56 14.45
CA SER A 63 -8.92 -26.09 15.01
C SER A 63 -9.27 -25.56 16.41
N SER A 64 -8.43 -24.70 17.02
CA SER A 64 -8.54 -24.30 18.43
C SER A 64 -8.30 -22.82 18.75
N SER A 65 -8.16 -21.93 17.76
CA SER A 65 -8.29 -20.50 18.03
C SER A 65 -9.46 -19.94 17.22
N SER A 66 -10.38 -19.28 17.91
CA SER A 66 -11.23 -18.26 17.28
C SER A 66 -10.38 -17.47 16.30
N VAL A 67 -10.94 -17.14 15.14
CA VAL A 67 -10.41 -16.20 14.15
C VAL A 67 -10.20 -14.84 14.84
N ALA A 68 -9.22 -14.74 15.73
CA ALA A 68 -8.77 -13.51 16.31
C ALA A 68 -8.05 -12.81 15.16
N ALA A 69 -8.81 -11.93 14.52
CA ALA A 69 -8.46 -11.01 13.45
C ALA A 69 -6.94 -10.88 13.25
N SER A 70 -6.40 -11.62 12.28
CA SER A 70 -5.02 -11.43 11.87
C SER A 70 -4.92 -10.05 11.22
N ASP A 71 -4.16 -9.15 11.84
CA ASP A 71 -3.97 -7.81 11.28
C ASP A 71 -3.23 -7.90 9.94
N GLU A 72 -3.65 -7.16 8.90
CA GLU A 72 -3.06 -7.29 7.57
C GLU A 72 -1.59 -6.83 7.49
N VAL A 73 -1.09 -6.09 8.49
CA VAL A 73 0.26 -5.50 8.52
C VAL A 73 1.13 -6.13 9.60
N LEU A 74 0.63 -6.23 10.83
CA LEU A 74 1.39 -6.70 11.99
C LEU A 74 1.38 -8.23 12.01
N PRO A 75 2.55 -8.89 11.97
CA PRO A 75 2.64 -10.32 12.21
C PRO A 75 2.05 -10.68 13.57
N CYS A 76 1.17 -11.67 13.58
CA CYS A 76 0.54 -12.25 14.76
C CYS A 76 1.30 -13.50 15.24
N ASP A 77 2.11 -14.08 14.36
CA ASP A 77 2.88 -15.28 14.62
C ASP A 77 4.29 -14.97 15.14
N ALA A 78 4.56 -15.39 16.38
CA ALA A 78 5.84 -15.18 17.06
C ALA A 78 6.95 -16.17 16.67
N ARG A 79 6.70 -17.13 15.75
CA ARG A 79 7.75 -18.03 15.24
C ARG A 79 8.89 -17.24 14.62
N VAL A 80 10.11 -17.68 14.92
CA VAL A 80 11.35 -17.11 14.34
C VAL A 80 11.30 -17.25 12.81
N ASP A 81 11.79 -16.23 12.11
CA ASP A 81 11.88 -16.19 10.65
C ASP A 81 13.33 -16.39 10.23
N ASP A 82 13.66 -17.57 9.71
CA ASP A 82 15.03 -17.97 9.35
C ASP A 82 15.64 -17.04 8.30
N GLY A 83 14.81 -16.52 7.38
CA GLY A 83 15.28 -15.56 6.38
C GLY A 83 15.71 -14.23 7.01
N CYS A 84 15.04 -13.76 8.07
CA CYS A 84 15.43 -12.55 8.79
C CYS A 84 16.71 -12.81 9.62
N VAL A 85 16.83 -14.00 10.21
CA VAL A 85 18.07 -14.43 10.86
C VAL A 85 19.23 -14.40 9.84
N ALA A 86 19.04 -15.01 8.66
CA ALA A 86 20.03 -15.00 7.59
C ALA A 86 20.37 -13.58 7.11
N ASP A 87 19.38 -12.69 7.00
CA ASP A 87 19.61 -11.28 6.67
C ASP A 87 20.49 -10.59 7.72
N LEU A 88 20.22 -10.77 9.02
CA LEU A 88 21.02 -10.19 10.09
C LEU A 88 22.43 -10.79 10.17
N VAL A 89 22.57 -12.10 9.98
CA VAL A 89 23.87 -12.79 9.95
C VAL A 89 24.73 -12.27 8.80
N ARG A 90 24.15 -12.09 7.61
CA ARG A 90 24.84 -11.45 6.47
C ARG A 90 25.24 -10.01 6.77
N GLY A 91 24.51 -9.33 7.66
CA GLY A 91 24.85 -8.00 8.18
C GLY A 91 25.95 -7.99 9.25
N GLY A 92 26.49 -9.15 9.64
CA GLY A 92 27.56 -9.29 10.64
C GLY A 92 27.09 -9.62 12.05
N CYS A 93 25.84 -10.03 12.24
CA CYS A 93 25.34 -10.47 13.55
C CYS A 93 25.70 -11.94 13.83
N GLU A 94 26.07 -12.26 15.07
CA GLU A 94 26.26 -13.66 15.48
C GLU A 94 24.96 -14.46 15.36
N PRO A 95 24.97 -15.71 14.83
CA PRO A 95 23.75 -16.47 14.55
C PRO A 95 22.79 -16.64 15.73
N ALA A 96 23.32 -16.90 16.93
CA ALA A 96 22.51 -17.05 18.14
C ALA A 96 21.86 -15.72 18.56
N GLU A 97 22.60 -14.61 18.42
CA GLU A 97 22.10 -13.27 18.72
C GLU A 97 21.05 -12.82 17.69
N ALA A 98 21.29 -13.09 16.40
CA ALA A 98 20.33 -12.85 15.33
C ALA A 98 19.01 -13.58 15.58
N ALA A 99 19.06 -14.86 15.93
CA ALA A 99 17.88 -15.64 16.29
C ALA A 99 17.15 -15.04 17.51
N ALA A 100 17.87 -14.60 18.54
CA ALA A 100 17.29 -13.96 19.71
C ALA A 100 16.60 -12.61 19.37
N ILE A 101 17.22 -11.78 18.53
CA ILE A 101 16.65 -10.51 18.05
C ILE A 101 15.36 -10.77 17.27
N VAL A 102 15.37 -11.71 16.33
CA VAL A 102 14.19 -12.04 15.50
C VAL A 102 13.07 -12.64 16.36
N ALA A 103 13.40 -13.50 17.32
CA ALA A 103 12.41 -14.05 18.25
C ALA A 103 11.76 -12.96 19.12
N ALA A 104 12.55 -12.01 19.62
CA ALA A 104 12.03 -10.88 20.39
C ALA A 104 11.16 -9.95 19.53
N LEU A 105 11.56 -9.70 18.28
CA LEU A 105 10.78 -8.93 17.32
C LEU A 105 9.42 -9.59 17.02
N GLY A 106 9.41 -10.91 16.79
CA GLY A 106 8.19 -11.69 16.56
C GLY A 106 7.22 -11.63 17.73
N ARG A 107 7.70 -11.80 18.97
CA ARG A 107 6.86 -11.65 20.17
C ARG A 107 6.28 -10.24 20.30
N ALA A 108 7.11 -9.21 20.14
CA ALA A 108 6.66 -7.82 20.23
C ALA A 108 5.63 -7.48 19.14
N ALA A 109 5.76 -8.06 17.94
CA ALA A 109 4.79 -7.88 16.87
C ALA A 109 3.46 -8.56 17.16
N ALA A 110 3.48 -9.80 17.67
CA ALA A 110 2.28 -10.51 18.10
C ALA A 110 1.55 -9.77 19.23
N ASP A 111 2.29 -9.20 20.19
CA ASP A 111 1.72 -8.35 21.25
C ASP A 111 1.07 -7.08 20.67
N ALA A 112 1.74 -6.42 19.72
CA ALA A 112 1.21 -5.24 19.06
C ALA A 112 -0.04 -5.54 18.22
N ALA A 113 -0.10 -6.69 17.55
CA ALA A 113 -1.26 -7.14 16.81
C ALA A 113 -2.47 -7.36 17.74
N ARG A 114 -2.27 -8.02 18.89
CA ARG A 114 -3.31 -8.20 19.91
C ARG A 114 -3.79 -6.87 20.49
N GLU A 115 -2.85 -5.98 20.83
CA GLU A 115 -3.17 -4.64 21.32
C GLU A 115 -4.03 -3.86 20.32
N LEU A 116 -3.71 -3.96 19.03
CA LEU A 116 -4.46 -3.29 17.97
C LEU A 116 -5.86 -3.90 17.79
N ALA A 117 -5.99 -5.23 17.87
CA ALA A 117 -7.27 -5.91 17.79
C ALA A 117 -8.20 -5.52 18.94
N ASP A 118 -7.69 -5.53 20.18
CA ASP A 118 -8.44 -5.11 21.37
C ASP A 118 -8.88 -3.64 21.26
N PHE A 119 -7.97 -2.78 20.80
CA PHE A 119 -8.26 -1.37 20.54
C PHE A 119 -9.38 -1.20 19.50
N SER A 120 -9.31 -1.91 18.38
CA SER A 120 -10.31 -1.84 17.32
C SER A 120 -11.68 -2.32 17.79
N ALA A 121 -11.73 -3.42 18.57
CA ALA A 121 -12.97 -3.91 19.16
C ALA A 121 -13.59 -2.91 20.15
N SER A 122 -12.77 -2.17 20.89
CA SER A 122 -13.23 -1.11 21.81
C SER A 122 -13.85 0.09 21.09
N LEU A 123 -13.49 0.34 19.82
CA LEU A 123 -14.07 1.42 19.02
C LEU A 123 -15.47 1.05 18.48
N LEU A 124 -15.68 -0.21 18.12
CA LEU A 124 -16.93 -0.71 17.53
C LEU A 124 -17.98 -1.10 18.58
N SER A 125 -17.60 -1.26 19.85
CA SER A 125 -18.54 -1.60 20.93
C SER A 125 -19.29 -0.36 21.43
N LEU A 126 -20.39 -0.02 20.76
CA LEU A 126 -21.44 0.86 21.29
C LEU A 126 -22.45 0.03 22.09
N PRO A 127 -22.81 0.38 23.35
CA PRO A 127 -24.02 -0.17 23.93
C PRO A 127 -25.24 0.40 23.19
N PRO A 128 -26.31 -0.39 22.96
CA PRO A 128 -27.52 0.11 22.32
C PRO A 128 -28.10 1.25 23.18
N SER A 129 -28.32 2.40 22.56
CA SER A 129 -29.15 3.45 23.12
C SER A 129 -30.57 2.90 23.24
N THR A 130 -30.96 2.48 24.44
CA THR A 130 -32.37 2.21 24.72
C THR A 130 -33.16 3.52 24.54
N PRO A 131 -34.22 3.53 23.72
CA PRO A 131 -35.09 4.69 23.65
C PRO A 131 -35.74 4.87 25.02
N THR A 132 -35.52 6.05 25.61
CA THR A 132 -36.22 6.41 26.86
C THR A 132 -37.68 6.64 26.50
N PRO A 133 -38.66 6.04 27.22
CA PRO A 133 -40.07 6.35 26.99
C PRO A 133 -40.30 7.83 27.29
N GLY A 134 -41.01 8.51 26.39
CA GLY A 134 -41.32 9.93 26.49
C GLY A 134 -42.05 10.25 27.80
N LEU A 135 -41.53 11.24 28.52
CA LEU A 135 -42.33 11.99 29.48
C LEU A 135 -42.83 13.25 28.77
N ALA A 136 -44.15 13.27 28.61
CA ALA A 136 -44.92 14.38 28.08
C ALA A 136 -44.62 15.69 28.81
N GLY A 137 -44.56 16.77 28.05
CA GLY A 137 -44.33 18.11 28.54
C GLY A 137 -45.48 18.63 29.40
N GLY A 138 -45.11 19.31 30.49
CA GLY A 138 -45.93 20.33 31.15
C GLY A 138 -45.24 21.67 30.97
N GLY A 139 -45.93 22.62 30.35
CA GLY A 139 -45.43 23.96 30.05
C GLY A 139 -45.69 25.01 31.15
N GLY A 140 -45.11 26.19 30.93
CA GLY A 140 -45.32 27.45 31.67
C GLY A 140 -44.32 27.67 32.81
N GLY A 141 -43.61 28.79 32.98
CA GLY A 141 -43.63 30.12 32.38
C GLY A 141 -42.92 31.08 33.37
N SER A 142 -42.52 32.26 32.88
CA SER A 142 -41.83 33.39 33.58
C SER A 142 -40.33 33.16 33.88
N GLY A 143 -39.39 34.08 33.62
CA GLY A 143 -39.44 35.48 33.19
C GLY A 143 -38.52 36.30 34.10
N SER A 144 -37.43 36.88 33.59
CA SER A 144 -36.85 38.17 34.02
C SER A 144 -35.48 38.45 33.39
N ASP A 145 -35.35 39.71 32.95
CA ASP A 145 -34.18 40.41 32.43
C ASP A 145 -32.91 40.34 33.28
N GLY A 146 -31.77 40.58 32.61
CA GLY A 146 -30.47 40.84 33.22
C GLY A 146 -29.44 41.30 32.20
N THR A 147 -29.33 42.62 32.05
CA THR A 147 -28.32 43.40 31.30
C THR A 147 -26.87 43.09 31.69
N GLY A 148 -25.92 43.21 30.75
CA GLY A 148 -24.48 43.19 31.09
C GLY A 148 -23.48 43.23 29.93
N GLU A 149 -23.30 44.43 29.37
CA GLU A 149 -22.07 45.05 28.83
C GLU A 149 -21.05 44.38 27.88
N LYS A 150 -20.52 45.28 27.04
CA LYS A 150 -19.53 45.18 25.97
C LYS A 150 -18.12 44.81 26.45
N GLY A 151 -17.36 44.21 25.54
CA GLY A 151 -15.90 44.24 25.52
C GLY A 151 -15.37 43.87 24.14
N CYS A 152 -15.07 44.89 23.33
CA CYS A 152 -14.24 44.81 22.13
C CYS A 152 -12.79 44.96 22.59
N ASP A 153 -11.90 44.09 22.13
CA ASP A 153 -10.49 44.44 21.92
C ASP A 153 -9.89 43.56 20.82
N THR A 154 -9.37 44.23 19.80
CA THR A 154 -8.43 43.74 18.81
C THR A 154 -7.05 43.59 19.46
N ASP A 155 -6.25 42.59 19.08
CA ASP A 155 -4.93 42.83 18.49
C ASP A 155 -4.10 41.56 18.20
N GLU A 156 -3.14 41.82 17.33
CA GLU A 156 -2.28 40.98 16.50
C GLU A 156 -1.25 40.10 17.22
N SER A 157 -0.58 39.32 16.38
CA SER A 157 0.82 38.82 16.46
C SER A 157 1.01 37.38 16.96
N GLY A 158 1.37 36.53 16.00
CA GLY A 158 1.88 35.19 16.23
C GLY A 158 3.38 35.21 16.46
N GLU A 159 3.83 34.60 17.55
CA GLU A 159 5.21 34.13 17.69
C GLU A 159 5.30 32.85 18.54
N GLY A 160 6.39 32.12 18.31
CA GLY A 160 6.52 30.68 18.55
C GLY A 160 6.41 30.22 20.01
N LEU A 161 5.72 29.08 20.18
CA LEU A 161 5.66 28.33 21.44
C LEU A 161 7.07 27.93 21.93
N SER A 162 7.52 28.57 23.01
CA SER A 162 8.82 28.31 23.66
C SER A 162 8.98 26.82 24.05
N ASN A 163 10.22 26.33 23.97
CA ASN A 163 10.58 24.93 24.27
C ASN A 163 10.11 24.45 25.65
N ARG A 164 9.98 25.36 26.63
CA ARG A 164 9.45 25.07 27.97
C ARG A 164 7.95 24.73 27.94
N ARG A 165 7.16 25.44 27.11
CA ARG A 165 5.72 25.17 26.94
C ARG A 165 5.47 23.85 26.22
N ARG A 166 6.28 23.52 25.20
CA ARG A 166 6.27 22.19 24.53
C ARG A 166 6.63 21.04 25.47
N LYS A 167 7.63 21.22 26.35
CA LYS A 167 7.98 20.23 27.39
C LYS A 167 6.84 20.04 28.40
N ARG A 168 6.18 21.12 28.86
CA ARG A 168 5.02 21.04 29.76
C ARG A 168 3.83 20.30 29.12
N ILE A 169 3.55 20.52 27.83
CA ILE A 169 2.48 19.82 27.11
C ILE A 169 2.79 18.33 26.98
N LYS A 170 4.04 17.96 26.63
CA LYS A 170 4.46 16.53 26.60
C LYS A 170 4.38 15.87 27.97
N LEU A 171 4.76 16.57 29.03
CA LEU A 171 4.70 16.05 30.39
C LEU A 171 3.25 15.89 30.87
N ARG A 172 2.37 16.84 30.54
CA ARG A 172 0.91 16.73 30.78
C ARG A 172 0.29 15.54 30.04
N ARG A 173 0.65 15.31 28.77
CA ARG A 173 0.20 14.15 27.99
C ARG A 173 0.68 12.81 28.59
N ARG A 174 1.95 12.74 29.02
CA ARG A 174 2.48 11.53 29.70
C ARG A 174 1.81 11.28 31.04
N ARG A 175 1.48 12.34 31.81
CA ARG A 175 0.71 12.20 33.05
C ARG A 175 -0.71 11.72 32.75
N ALA A 176 -1.42 12.35 31.82
CA ALA A 176 -2.79 11.95 31.46
C ALA A 176 -2.87 10.48 31.00
N MET A 177 -1.93 10.02 30.18
CA MET A 177 -1.88 8.61 29.77
C MET A 177 -1.56 7.66 30.93
N ARG A 178 -0.67 8.04 31.86
CA ARG A 178 -0.40 7.24 33.06
C ARG A 178 -1.59 7.21 34.02
N THR A 179 -2.32 8.31 34.15
CA THR A 179 -3.52 8.38 34.99
C THR A 179 -4.66 7.56 34.39
N ALA A 180 -4.83 7.58 33.06
CA ALA A 180 -5.78 6.72 32.35
C ALA A 180 -5.42 5.23 32.48
N ALA A 181 -4.14 4.87 32.34
CA ALA A 181 -3.68 3.49 32.51
C ALA A 181 -3.81 2.99 33.97
N ALA A 182 -3.57 3.87 34.96
CA ALA A 182 -3.73 3.55 36.38
C ALA A 182 -5.21 3.49 36.81
N ALA A 183 -6.10 4.24 36.16
CA ALA A 183 -7.55 4.14 36.37
C ALA A 183 -8.09 2.82 35.80
N ALA A 184 -7.59 2.38 34.64
CA ALA A 184 -7.98 1.09 34.04
C ALA A 184 -7.52 -0.13 34.86
N THR A 185 -6.53 0.00 35.75
CA THR A 185 -6.04 -1.08 36.62
C THR A 185 -6.73 -1.12 37.99
N ARG A 186 -7.58 -0.14 38.33
CA ARG A 186 -8.23 -0.03 39.65
C ARG A 186 -9.72 -0.41 39.68
N ASP A 187 -10.34 -0.71 38.53
CA ASP A 187 -11.75 -1.13 38.46
C ASP A 187 -11.95 -2.66 38.63
N GLY A 188 -10.98 -3.34 39.23
CA GLY A 188 -11.19 -4.63 39.87
C GLY A 188 -11.20 -4.42 41.38
N VAL A 189 -12.35 -4.71 42.01
CA VAL A 189 -12.64 -4.80 43.46
C VAL A 189 -13.62 -3.72 43.98
N ASP A 190 -14.83 -4.22 44.31
CA ASP A 190 -15.89 -3.76 45.22
C ASP A 190 -16.83 -2.57 44.90
N GLY A 191 -18.11 -2.93 44.65
CA GLY A 191 -19.19 -2.71 45.63
C GLY A 191 -19.91 -1.36 45.73
N LEU A 192 -21.10 -1.28 45.12
CA LEU A 192 -22.36 -0.64 45.57
C LEU A 192 -22.48 0.87 45.87
N ALA A 193 -23.57 1.43 45.32
CA ALA A 193 -24.33 2.64 45.67
C ALA A 193 -23.80 4.03 45.26
N GLY A 194 -24.68 4.81 44.60
CA GLY A 194 -24.50 6.25 44.36
C GLY A 194 -24.85 6.73 42.94
N GLY A 195 -26.13 6.66 42.57
CA GLY A 195 -26.64 7.24 41.33
C GLY A 195 -26.67 8.78 41.37
N GLY A 196 -26.28 9.42 40.27
CA GLY A 196 -26.55 10.85 40.05
C GLY A 196 -25.49 11.63 39.24
N GLY A 197 -24.20 11.27 39.33
CA GLY A 197 -23.11 12.10 38.78
C GLY A 197 -22.48 11.65 37.46
N ARG A 198 -22.78 10.45 36.96
CA ARG A 198 -22.01 9.82 35.85
C ARG A 198 -22.50 10.12 34.43
N LYS A 199 -23.58 10.90 34.26
CA LYS A 199 -24.22 11.11 32.93
C LYS A 199 -23.48 12.09 31.99
N ARG A 200 -22.42 12.77 32.44
CA ARG A 200 -21.79 13.87 31.67
C ARG A 200 -20.33 13.64 31.25
N GLN A 201 -19.76 12.47 31.53
CA GLN A 201 -18.31 12.20 31.36
C GLN A 201 -17.99 11.11 30.30
N ARG A 202 -18.96 10.75 29.47
CA ARG A 202 -18.87 9.68 28.45
C ARG A 202 -19.21 10.21 27.06
N THR A 203 -18.36 11.07 26.51
CA THR A 203 -18.16 11.14 25.04
C THR A 203 -17.58 9.80 24.61
N SER A 204 -18.03 9.21 23.50
CA SER A 204 -17.53 7.90 23.07
C SER A 204 -16.02 7.95 22.84
N LEU A 205 -15.28 6.88 23.16
CA LEU A 205 -13.82 6.84 22.96
C LEU A 205 -13.45 7.15 21.50
N LEU A 206 -14.30 6.71 20.58
CA LEU A 206 -14.24 7.05 19.16
C LEU A 206 -14.38 8.55 18.91
N GLU A 207 -15.38 9.24 19.46
CA GLU A 207 -15.53 10.70 19.31
C GLU A 207 -14.29 11.47 19.80
N GLN A 208 -13.71 11.06 20.92
CA GLN A 208 -12.48 11.67 21.45
C GLN A 208 -11.28 11.44 20.52
N GLU A 209 -11.12 10.22 20.00
CA GLU A 209 -10.03 9.87 19.09
C GLU A 209 -10.21 10.49 17.69
N VAL A 210 -11.43 10.53 17.15
CA VAL A 210 -11.76 11.16 15.87
C VAL A 210 -11.50 12.67 15.93
N ALA A 211 -11.87 13.33 17.03
CA ALA A 211 -11.57 14.74 17.26
C ALA A 211 -10.05 15.03 17.27
N LEU A 212 -9.22 14.04 17.64
CA LEU A 212 -7.76 14.13 17.57
C LEU A 212 -7.21 13.83 16.17
N HIS A 213 -7.94 13.10 15.33
CA HIS A 213 -7.43 12.54 14.08
C HIS A 213 -8.10 13.11 12.82
N THR A 214 -8.61 14.34 12.86
CA THR A 214 -9.14 15.01 11.65
C THR A 214 -8.10 15.08 10.53
N VAL A 215 -8.41 14.51 9.37
CA VAL A 215 -7.59 14.60 8.16
C VAL A 215 -7.64 16.02 7.60
N GLN A 216 -6.47 16.54 7.25
CA GLN A 216 -6.30 17.81 6.56
C GLN A 216 -5.69 17.55 5.19
N VAL A 217 -6.37 18.03 4.16
CA VAL A 217 -5.93 17.97 2.77
C VAL A 217 -5.55 19.37 2.30
N ARG A 218 -4.37 19.49 1.70
CA ARG A 218 -3.88 20.74 1.11
C ARG A 218 -3.48 20.50 -0.34
N SER A 219 -4.10 21.23 -1.25
CA SER A 219 -3.74 21.19 -2.66
C SER A 219 -2.60 22.18 -2.94
N HIS A 220 -1.54 21.70 -3.58
CA HIS A 220 -0.39 22.46 -4.05
C HIS A 220 -0.27 22.30 -5.58
N ARG A 221 0.60 23.09 -6.21
CA ARG A 221 0.78 23.07 -7.68
C ARG A 221 1.04 21.68 -8.25
N HIS A 222 1.79 20.82 -7.54
CA HIS A 222 2.22 19.51 -8.04
C HIS A 222 1.83 18.34 -7.13
N SER A 223 1.18 18.60 -5.99
CA SER A 223 0.79 17.56 -5.04
C SER A 223 -0.48 17.93 -4.28
N VAL A 224 -1.15 16.89 -3.79
CA VAL A 224 -2.19 16.93 -2.77
C VAL A 224 -1.58 16.30 -1.52
N ASP A 225 -1.50 17.08 -0.46
CA ASP A 225 -0.82 16.75 0.77
C ASP A 225 -1.85 16.35 1.83
N PHE A 226 -1.71 15.15 2.40
CA PHE A 226 -2.58 14.58 3.44
C PHE A 226 -1.84 14.57 4.78
N SER A 227 -2.49 15.07 5.83
CA SER A 227 -1.92 15.13 7.19
C SER A 227 -3.01 15.08 8.26
N LEU A 228 -2.64 14.99 9.54
CA LEU A 228 -3.59 15.02 10.66
C LEU A 228 -3.50 16.34 11.43
N ARG A 229 -4.65 16.94 11.78
CA ARG A 229 -4.78 18.24 12.46
C ARG A 229 -4.02 18.32 13.79
N SER A 230 -3.92 17.23 14.55
CA SER A 230 -3.29 17.18 15.88
C SER A 230 -1.76 17.42 15.89
N GLY A 231 -1.19 17.91 14.80
CA GLY A 231 0.22 18.25 14.68
C GLY A 231 1.09 17.04 14.33
N GLY A 232 0.57 16.12 13.53
CA GLY A 232 1.27 14.92 13.12
C GLY A 232 2.49 15.24 12.24
N LYS A 233 3.65 14.69 12.58
CA LYS A 233 4.84 14.61 11.69
C LYS A 233 4.60 13.78 10.42
N ARG A 234 3.40 13.18 10.26
CA ARG A 234 3.03 12.33 9.14
C ARG A 234 2.32 13.18 8.10
N LEU A 235 3.04 13.41 7.01
CA LEU A 235 2.59 14.09 5.81
C LEU A 235 2.75 13.09 4.67
N PHE A 236 1.67 12.79 3.97
CA PHE A 236 1.70 11.98 2.77
C PHE A 236 1.47 12.89 1.57
N LYS A 237 2.32 12.73 0.55
CA LYS A 237 2.17 13.46 -0.70
C LYS A 237 1.56 12.54 -1.73
N LEU A 238 0.59 13.05 -2.47
CA LEU A 238 -0.03 12.40 -3.60
C LEU A 238 0.06 13.33 -4.80
N ASN A 239 0.41 12.87 -5.99
CA ASN A 239 0.29 13.71 -7.18
C ASN A 239 -1.18 13.80 -7.63
N HIS A 240 -1.51 14.85 -8.38
CA HIS A 240 -2.89 15.09 -8.85
C HIS A 240 -3.44 13.93 -9.68
N GLY A 241 -2.61 13.29 -10.51
CA GLY A 241 -3.04 12.13 -11.31
C GLY A 241 -3.48 10.94 -10.45
N HIS A 242 -2.78 10.66 -9.35
CA HIS A 242 -3.17 9.60 -8.43
C HIS A 242 -4.35 9.98 -7.54
N TYR A 243 -4.50 11.27 -7.20
CA TYR A 243 -5.70 11.74 -6.51
C TYR A 243 -6.96 11.47 -7.34
N GLU A 244 -6.94 11.84 -8.62
CA GLU A 244 -8.06 11.57 -9.55
C GLU A 244 -8.23 10.08 -9.83
N LYS A 245 -7.13 9.32 -9.95
CA LYS A 245 -7.19 7.85 -10.07
C LYS A 245 -7.95 7.22 -8.90
N LEU A 246 -7.63 7.60 -7.66
CA LEU A 246 -8.30 7.06 -6.48
C LEU A 246 -9.79 7.44 -6.44
N ARG A 247 -10.15 8.66 -6.90
CA ARG A 247 -11.56 9.03 -7.08
C ARG A 247 -12.26 8.14 -8.10
N MET A 248 -11.66 7.91 -9.27
CA MET A 248 -12.23 7.05 -10.32
C MET A 248 -12.40 5.60 -9.85
N LEU A 249 -11.40 5.06 -9.16
CA LEU A 249 -11.46 3.70 -8.59
C LEU A 249 -12.58 3.57 -7.54
N MET A 250 -12.74 4.58 -6.68
CA MET A 250 -13.83 4.59 -5.69
C MET A 250 -15.19 4.70 -6.36
N ALA A 251 -15.35 5.61 -7.34
CA ALA A 251 -16.59 5.74 -8.08
C ALA A 251 -16.98 4.43 -8.78
N ALA A 252 -16.03 3.76 -9.44
CA ALA A 252 -16.25 2.47 -10.09
C ALA A 252 -16.61 1.35 -9.09
N SER A 253 -16.01 1.36 -7.90
CA SER A 253 -16.27 0.36 -6.85
C SER A 253 -17.63 0.58 -6.15
N CYS A 254 -18.13 1.82 -6.14
CA CYS A 254 -19.41 2.19 -5.54
C CYS A 254 -20.59 2.13 -6.54
N GLY A 255 -20.32 2.08 -7.85
CA GLY A 255 -21.30 2.23 -8.93
C GLY A 255 -22.10 0.97 -9.29
N GLY A 256 -23.18 0.72 -8.55
CA GLY A 256 -24.28 -0.18 -8.94
C GLY A 256 -25.66 0.20 -8.36
N GLY A 257 -25.77 1.30 -7.61
CA GLY A 257 -27.05 1.77 -7.06
C GLY A 257 -27.21 3.27 -7.30
N GLY A 258 -28.15 3.65 -8.16
CA GLY A 258 -28.49 5.05 -8.48
C GLY A 258 -29.25 5.76 -7.35
N GLY A 259 -28.64 5.85 -6.17
CA GLY A 259 -29.14 6.65 -5.05
C GLY A 259 -28.15 7.77 -4.70
N ASP A 260 -28.68 8.88 -4.18
CA ASP A 260 -28.02 10.11 -3.70
C ASP A 260 -27.01 9.90 -2.54
N GLY A 261 -26.51 8.67 -2.34
CA GLY A 261 -25.66 8.24 -1.22
C GLY A 261 -24.20 8.01 -1.60
N GLY A 262 -23.58 8.95 -2.33
CA GLY A 262 -22.14 8.91 -2.63
C GLY A 262 -21.28 9.03 -1.36
N VAL A 263 -20.06 8.49 -1.39
CA VAL A 263 -19.08 8.66 -0.31
C VAL A 263 -18.78 10.15 -0.13
N SER A 264 -18.91 10.67 1.10
CA SER A 264 -18.64 12.08 1.38
C SER A 264 -17.18 12.43 1.05
N GLU A 265 -16.91 13.69 0.67
CA GLU A 265 -15.53 14.10 0.37
C GLU A 265 -14.59 13.90 1.58
N SER A 266 -15.10 14.12 2.79
CA SER A 266 -14.40 13.85 4.03
C SER A 266 -14.03 12.37 4.14
N ASP A 267 -14.96 11.46 3.92
CA ASP A 267 -14.71 10.02 4.06
C ASP A 267 -13.79 9.50 2.95
N PHE A 268 -13.91 10.02 1.73
CA PHE A 268 -12.93 9.80 0.68
C PHE A 268 -11.51 10.18 1.14
N HIS A 269 -11.33 11.37 1.75
CA HIS A 269 -10.02 11.79 2.24
C HIS A 269 -9.48 10.91 3.38
N LYS A 270 -10.36 10.43 4.28
CA LYS A 270 -9.98 9.50 5.35
C LYS A 270 -9.51 8.16 4.78
N LEU A 271 -10.26 7.60 3.82
CA LEU A 271 -9.90 6.34 3.14
C LEU A 271 -8.57 6.47 2.37
N VAL A 272 -8.35 7.57 1.66
CA VAL A 272 -7.06 7.85 1.00
C VAL A 272 -5.93 7.97 2.02
N TYR A 273 -6.16 8.66 3.16
CA TYR A 273 -5.17 8.71 4.24
C TYR A 273 -4.83 7.32 4.76
N CYS A 274 -5.82 6.43 4.92
CA CYS A 274 -5.61 5.06 5.35
C CYS A 274 -4.73 4.27 4.37
N VAL A 275 -5.03 4.31 3.07
CA VAL A 275 -4.19 3.69 2.02
C VAL A 275 -2.76 4.23 2.08
N LEU A 276 -2.58 5.55 2.12
CA LEU A 276 -1.24 6.15 2.16
C LEU A 276 -0.47 5.77 3.43
N SER A 277 -1.13 5.77 4.59
CA SER A 277 -0.53 5.35 5.87
C SER A 277 -0.14 3.87 5.86
N ARG A 278 -1.00 3.03 5.30
CA ARG A 278 -0.82 1.59 5.20
C ARG A 278 0.40 1.24 4.37
N TYR A 279 0.45 1.74 3.13
CA TYR A 279 1.56 1.49 2.20
C TYR A 279 2.86 2.17 2.65
N HIS A 280 2.78 3.30 3.37
CA HIS A 280 3.96 3.89 4.01
C HIS A 280 4.50 3.05 5.17
N SER A 281 3.64 2.34 5.91
CA SER A 281 4.05 1.52 7.05
C SER A 281 4.90 0.33 6.62
N VAL A 282 4.58 -0.26 5.46
CA VAL A 282 5.33 -1.40 4.89
C VAL A 282 6.48 -1.00 3.97
N LEU A 283 6.60 0.28 3.58
CA LEU A 283 7.63 0.81 2.65
C LEU A 283 7.93 -0.07 1.43
N GLY A 284 6.90 -0.74 0.88
CA GLY A 284 7.04 -1.74 -0.18
C GLY A 284 7.44 -1.20 -1.56
N HIS A 285 7.58 0.12 -1.73
CA HIS A 285 7.81 0.77 -3.02
C HIS A 285 9.15 0.39 -3.70
N GLY A 286 10.09 -0.21 -2.97
CA GLY A 286 11.33 -0.76 -3.52
C GLY A 286 11.26 -2.24 -3.91
N PHE A 287 10.19 -2.96 -3.56
CA PHE A 287 10.06 -4.40 -3.77
C PHE A 287 9.21 -4.77 -4.97
N GLN A 288 8.50 -3.82 -5.57
CA GLN A 288 7.65 -4.07 -6.71
C GLN A 288 7.63 -2.83 -7.58
N MET A 289 7.75 -3.02 -8.88
CA MET A 289 7.57 -1.97 -9.88
C MET A 289 6.52 -2.41 -10.88
N ALA A 290 5.55 -1.55 -11.16
CA ALA A 290 4.43 -1.92 -12.04
C ALA A 290 4.82 -1.80 -13.51
N LEU A 291 4.25 -2.65 -14.37
CA LEU A 291 4.36 -2.46 -15.81
C LEU A 291 3.74 -1.11 -16.23
N GLY A 292 4.26 -0.52 -17.31
CA GLY A 292 3.66 0.68 -17.91
C GLY A 292 2.34 0.36 -18.61
N GLU A 293 1.49 1.37 -18.81
CA GLU A 293 0.17 1.19 -19.42
C GLU A 293 0.26 0.56 -20.81
N GLN A 294 1.29 0.90 -21.58
CA GLN A 294 1.48 0.35 -22.93
C GLN A 294 1.77 -1.15 -22.90
N ALA A 295 2.43 -1.65 -21.85
CA ALA A 295 2.64 -3.09 -21.69
C ALA A 295 1.30 -3.77 -21.39
N PHE A 296 0.47 -3.18 -20.52
CA PHE A 296 -0.90 -3.65 -20.29
C PHE A 296 -1.79 -3.58 -21.55
N ASP A 297 -1.61 -2.59 -22.43
CA ASP A 297 -2.31 -2.55 -23.73
C ASP A 297 -1.99 -3.79 -24.58
N VAL A 298 -0.71 -4.17 -24.64
CA VAL A 298 -0.28 -5.40 -25.32
C VAL A 298 -0.88 -6.64 -24.64
N LEU A 299 -0.79 -6.74 -23.31
CA LEU A 299 -1.34 -7.90 -22.57
C LEU A 299 -2.86 -8.03 -22.74
N ARG A 300 -3.59 -6.91 -22.79
CA ARG A 300 -5.02 -6.87 -23.09
C ARG A 300 -5.32 -7.33 -24.52
N ALA A 301 -4.59 -6.83 -25.50
CA ALA A 301 -4.83 -7.16 -26.90
C ALA A 301 -4.55 -8.62 -27.23
N TRP A 302 -3.50 -9.20 -26.63
CA TRP A 302 -3.04 -10.56 -26.95
C TRP A 302 -3.68 -11.64 -26.08
N PHE A 303 -3.86 -11.36 -24.79
CA PHE A 303 -4.26 -12.35 -23.82
C PHE A 303 -5.51 -11.96 -23.03
N ASP A 304 -6.15 -10.82 -23.35
CA ASP A 304 -7.30 -10.30 -22.61
C ASP A 304 -7.04 -10.22 -21.10
N VAL A 305 -5.83 -9.81 -20.70
CA VAL A 305 -5.49 -9.61 -19.29
C VAL A 305 -6.36 -8.50 -18.71
N ARG A 306 -7.16 -8.82 -17.69
CA ARG A 306 -8.07 -7.86 -17.02
C ARG A 306 -7.85 -7.73 -15.52
N PHE A 307 -6.87 -8.45 -14.98
CA PHE A 307 -6.67 -8.54 -13.54
C PHE A 307 -5.18 -8.63 -13.20
N GLU A 308 -4.76 -7.85 -12.20
CA GLU A 308 -3.41 -7.89 -11.63
C GLU A 308 -3.42 -8.72 -10.35
N CYS A 309 -2.62 -9.79 -10.30
CA CYS A 309 -2.51 -10.66 -9.14
C CYS A 309 -1.81 -9.98 -7.95
N PHE A 310 -0.97 -8.98 -8.19
CA PHE A 310 -0.27 -8.26 -7.14
C PHE A 310 -0.29 -6.76 -7.46
N ALA A 311 -1.19 -6.02 -6.83
CA ALA A 311 -1.24 -4.57 -7.00
C ALA A 311 -1.75 -3.86 -5.73
N SER A 312 -1.97 -2.57 -5.88
CA SER A 312 -2.47 -1.64 -4.89
C SER A 312 -3.30 -0.57 -5.60
N PRO A 313 -4.15 0.17 -4.88
CA PRO A 313 -4.79 1.37 -5.43
C PRO A 313 -3.78 2.36 -6.04
N LEU A 314 -2.55 2.36 -5.51
CA LEU A 314 -1.47 3.28 -5.89
C LEU A 314 -0.74 2.88 -7.16
N ASN A 315 -0.79 1.61 -7.61
CA ASN A 315 -0.02 1.14 -8.77
C ASN A 315 -0.82 0.32 -9.79
N CYS A 316 -2.07 -0.06 -9.50
CA CYS A 316 -2.90 -0.85 -10.43
C CYS A 316 -3.13 -0.12 -11.77
N THR A 317 -3.19 -0.90 -12.84
CA THR A 317 -3.66 -0.46 -14.16
C THR A 317 -5.05 -1.00 -14.48
N CYS A 318 -5.38 -2.19 -13.97
CA CYS A 318 -6.69 -2.80 -14.06
C CYS A 318 -7.64 -2.23 -12.99
N SER A 319 -8.93 -2.17 -13.31
CA SER A 319 -9.98 -1.76 -12.36
C SER A 319 -10.27 -2.82 -11.28
N SER A 320 -9.76 -4.03 -11.46
CA SER A 320 -9.86 -5.12 -10.49
C SER A 320 -8.51 -5.79 -10.34
N TYR A 321 -8.10 -5.98 -9.10
CA TYR A 321 -6.79 -6.52 -8.75
C TYR A 321 -6.82 -7.21 -7.39
N ALA A 322 -5.83 -8.05 -7.13
CA ALA A 322 -5.55 -8.56 -5.79
C ALA A 322 -4.55 -7.64 -5.07
N SER A 323 -4.70 -7.53 -3.76
CA SER A 323 -3.86 -6.68 -2.91
C SER A 323 -3.38 -7.43 -1.66
N ALA A 324 -2.27 -6.95 -1.09
CA ALA A 324 -1.83 -7.31 0.24
C ALA A 324 -2.80 -6.86 1.36
N PHE A 325 -3.58 -5.80 1.12
CA PHE A 325 -4.47 -5.18 2.11
C PHE A 325 -5.92 -5.09 1.60
N PRO A 326 -6.58 -6.24 1.30
CA PRO A 326 -7.90 -6.24 0.70
C PRO A 326 -8.96 -5.46 1.50
N LEU A 327 -8.89 -5.39 2.83
CA LEU A 327 -9.87 -4.63 3.61
C LEU A 327 -9.78 -3.13 3.35
N THR A 328 -8.56 -2.58 3.37
CA THR A 328 -8.33 -1.15 3.12
C THR A 328 -8.53 -0.77 1.66
N ASP A 329 -8.17 -1.67 0.74
CA ASP A 329 -8.13 -1.36 -0.68
C ASP A 329 -9.41 -1.71 -1.44
N ARG A 330 -10.36 -2.43 -0.81
CA ARG A 330 -11.62 -2.85 -1.45
C ARG A 330 -12.42 -1.67 -2.00
N CYS A 331 -12.44 -0.55 -1.27
CA CYS A 331 -13.13 0.66 -1.73
C CYS A 331 -12.50 1.30 -2.98
N PHE A 332 -11.34 0.80 -3.44
CA PHE A 332 -10.64 1.23 -4.65
C PHE A 332 -10.47 0.09 -5.68
N GLY A 333 -11.24 -0.99 -5.58
CA GLY A 333 -11.29 -2.05 -6.59
C GLY A 333 -10.50 -3.32 -6.26
N ALA A 334 -9.90 -3.42 -5.06
CA ALA A 334 -9.27 -4.67 -4.63
C ALA A 334 -10.33 -5.77 -4.42
N VAL A 335 -10.08 -6.94 -4.99
CA VAL A 335 -11.01 -8.09 -4.93
C VAL A 335 -10.68 -9.04 -3.78
N GLY A 336 -9.42 -9.10 -3.36
CA GLY A 336 -8.96 -9.98 -2.29
C GLY A 336 -7.44 -10.10 -2.26
N ASN A 337 -6.92 -11.02 -1.45
CA ASN A 337 -5.52 -11.43 -1.49
C ASN A 337 -5.32 -12.55 -2.52
N PHE A 338 -4.29 -12.46 -3.36
CA PHE A 338 -4.04 -13.43 -4.44
C PHE A 338 -4.03 -14.88 -3.97
N PHE A 339 -3.36 -15.17 -2.86
CA PHE A 339 -3.23 -16.53 -2.32
C PHE A 339 -4.56 -17.10 -1.81
N SER A 340 -5.56 -16.25 -1.59
CA SER A 340 -6.92 -16.63 -1.20
C SER A 340 -7.89 -16.74 -2.39
N LEU A 341 -7.57 -16.12 -3.53
CA LEU A 341 -8.44 -16.17 -4.71
C LEU A 341 -8.43 -17.55 -5.37
N ARG A 342 -9.60 -17.97 -5.86
CA ARG A 342 -9.82 -19.23 -6.59
C ARG A 342 -10.71 -18.99 -7.82
N PRO A 343 -10.26 -18.21 -8.83
CA PRO A 343 -11.04 -18.00 -10.04
C PRO A 343 -11.22 -19.30 -10.82
N SER A 344 -12.40 -19.51 -11.41
CA SER A 344 -12.68 -20.67 -12.26
C SER A 344 -12.14 -20.51 -13.69
N SER A 345 -11.95 -19.26 -14.14
CA SER A 345 -11.40 -18.88 -15.45
C SER A 345 -10.87 -17.45 -15.39
N GLY A 346 -10.06 -17.06 -16.38
CA GLY A 346 -9.58 -15.69 -16.55
C GLY A 346 -8.17 -15.61 -17.13
N SER A 347 -7.75 -14.39 -17.46
CA SER A 347 -6.40 -14.07 -17.88
C SER A 347 -5.84 -12.96 -17.00
N PHE A 348 -4.67 -13.22 -16.42
CA PHE A 348 -4.11 -12.49 -15.29
C PHE A 348 -2.68 -12.06 -15.58
N GLU A 349 -2.29 -10.88 -15.08
CA GLU A 349 -0.89 -10.49 -14.92
C GLU A 349 -0.44 -10.82 -13.50
N ALA A 350 0.76 -11.35 -13.34
CA ALA A 350 1.34 -11.64 -12.03
C ALA A 350 2.77 -11.11 -11.94
N ASN A 351 2.92 -9.97 -11.26
CA ASN A 351 4.20 -9.34 -10.97
C ASN A 351 4.36 -9.20 -9.44
N PRO A 352 4.84 -10.24 -8.75
CA PRO A 352 4.89 -10.27 -7.29
C PRO A 352 5.97 -9.32 -6.74
N PRO A 353 5.89 -8.92 -5.47
CA PRO A 353 7.04 -8.34 -4.78
C PRO A 353 8.28 -9.26 -4.90
N PHE A 354 9.45 -8.68 -5.12
CA PHE A 354 10.74 -9.35 -5.33
C PHE A 354 11.30 -9.93 -4.03
N ILE A 355 10.56 -10.88 -3.48
CA ILE A 355 10.84 -11.63 -2.26
C ILE A 355 10.71 -13.11 -2.64
N ALA A 356 11.81 -13.85 -2.56
CA ALA A 356 11.93 -15.21 -3.09
C ALA A 356 10.80 -16.15 -2.62
N GLU A 357 10.41 -16.04 -1.35
CA GLU A 357 9.35 -16.84 -0.76
C GLU A 357 7.96 -16.47 -1.34
N VAL A 358 7.72 -15.19 -1.60
CA VAL A 358 6.47 -14.71 -2.23
C VAL A 358 6.40 -15.16 -3.69
N MET A 359 7.52 -15.07 -4.43
CA MET A 359 7.59 -15.55 -5.82
C MET A 359 7.37 -17.06 -5.89
N SER A 360 8.01 -17.83 -5.01
CA SER A 360 7.84 -19.28 -4.94
C SER A 360 6.39 -19.67 -4.60
N ALA A 361 5.78 -19.00 -3.62
CA ALA A 361 4.37 -19.20 -3.28
C ALA A 361 3.44 -18.82 -4.44
N MET A 362 3.74 -17.75 -5.18
CA MET A 362 2.98 -17.36 -6.37
C MET A 362 2.98 -18.47 -7.41
N VAL A 363 4.15 -19.03 -7.73
CA VAL A 363 4.26 -20.09 -8.75
C VAL A 363 3.48 -21.33 -8.33
N ALA A 364 3.60 -21.74 -7.06
CA ALA A 364 2.83 -22.86 -6.51
C ALA A 364 1.31 -22.63 -6.62
N HIS A 365 0.85 -21.41 -6.27
CA HIS A 365 -0.55 -21.03 -6.35
C HIS A 365 -1.05 -20.99 -7.80
N ILE A 366 -0.29 -20.41 -8.72
CA ILE A 366 -0.61 -20.40 -10.17
C ILE A 366 -0.72 -21.82 -10.72
N HIS A 367 0.19 -22.73 -10.38
CA HIS A 367 0.11 -24.12 -10.81
C HIS A 367 -1.16 -24.83 -10.29
N MET A 368 -1.54 -24.59 -9.03
CA MET A 368 -2.79 -25.10 -8.47
C MET A 368 -3.99 -24.53 -9.23
N LEU A 369 -4.04 -23.20 -9.47
CA LEU A 369 -5.13 -22.57 -10.22
C LEU A 369 -5.24 -23.09 -11.66
N LEU A 370 -4.11 -23.25 -12.38
CA LEU A 370 -4.10 -23.78 -13.75
C LEU A 370 -4.58 -25.23 -13.83
N ARG A 371 -4.25 -26.04 -12.82
CA ARG A 371 -4.69 -27.44 -12.71
C ARG A 371 -6.18 -27.54 -12.38
N ASP A 372 -6.65 -26.73 -11.44
CA ASP A 372 -7.98 -26.89 -10.83
C ASP A 372 -9.08 -26.04 -11.51
N ALA A 373 -8.71 -25.09 -12.38
CA ALA A 373 -9.64 -24.25 -13.13
C ALA A 373 -10.58 -25.07 -14.02
N THR A 374 -11.89 -24.81 -13.90
CA THR A 374 -12.92 -25.43 -14.75
C THR A 374 -13.02 -24.78 -16.14
N GLY A 375 -12.51 -23.56 -16.32
CA GLY A 375 -12.51 -22.84 -17.59
C GLY A 375 -11.12 -22.42 -18.10
N PRO A 376 -11.07 -21.58 -19.15
CA PRO A 376 -9.83 -21.05 -19.69
C PRO A 376 -9.05 -20.23 -18.65
N MET A 377 -7.79 -20.59 -18.43
CA MET A 377 -6.94 -19.97 -17.40
C MET A 377 -5.58 -19.60 -18.00
N SER A 378 -5.15 -18.35 -17.83
CA SER A 378 -3.89 -17.81 -18.36
C SER A 378 -3.23 -16.86 -17.37
N PHE A 379 -1.91 -16.99 -17.19
CA PHE A 379 -1.10 -16.08 -16.38
C PHE A 379 0.08 -15.58 -17.21
N VAL A 380 0.26 -14.26 -17.27
CA VAL A 380 1.49 -13.62 -17.73
C VAL A 380 2.28 -13.22 -16.49
N VAL A 381 3.37 -13.95 -16.24
CA VAL A 381 4.19 -13.81 -15.03
C VAL A 381 5.42 -12.96 -15.34
N ILE A 382 5.64 -11.93 -14.55
CA ILE A 382 6.77 -10.99 -14.64
C ILE A 382 7.62 -11.15 -13.39
N VAL A 383 8.85 -11.63 -13.54
CA VAL A 383 9.78 -11.85 -12.42
C VAL A 383 11.17 -11.36 -12.76
N PRO A 384 11.97 -10.92 -11.78
CA PRO A 384 13.37 -10.57 -12.02
C PRO A 384 14.14 -11.79 -12.54
N GLY A 385 15.17 -11.54 -13.36
CA GLY A 385 16.08 -12.50 -13.98
C GLY A 385 17.03 -13.18 -12.99
N TRP A 386 16.54 -13.54 -11.81
CA TRP A 386 17.29 -14.26 -10.79
C TRP A 386 17.28 -15.75 -11.15
N LEU A 387 18.20 -16.15 -12.02
CA LEU A 387 18.25 -17.48 -12.62
C LEU A 387 18.37 -18.62 -11.58
N ASP A 388 19.01 -18.33 -10.44
CA ASP A 388 19.22 -19.28 -9.34
C ASP A 388 18.04 -19.34 -8.35
N ASP A 389 17.01 -18.51 -8.52
CA ASP A 389 15.84 -18.48 -7.64
C ASP A 389 14.93 -19.71 -7.88
N PRO A 390 14.42 -20.38 -6.83
CA PRO A 390 13.54 -21.54 -6.97
C PRO A 390 12.29 -21.27 -7.84
N SER A 391 11.74 -20.05 -7.79
CA SER A 391 10.59 -19.68 -8.61
C SER A 391 10.93 -19.64 -10.09
N TRP A 392 12.14 -19.20 -10.46
CA TRP A 392 12.63 -19.19 -11.84
C TRP A 392 12.74 -20.61 -12.41
N ALA A 393 13.33 -21.52 -11.65
CA ALA A 393 13.43 -22.93 -12.02
C ALA A 393 12.04 -23.57 -12.19
N ALA A 394 11.13 -23.31 -11.25
CA ALA A 394 9.76 -23.83 -11.30
C ALA A 394 8.95 -23.31 -12.49
N LEU A 395 9.07 -22.01 -12.81
CA LEU A 395 8.46 -21.41 -14.01
C LEU A 395 9.05 -22.00 -15.29
N SER A 396 10.36 -22.14 -15.35
CA SER A 396 11.09 -22.68 -16.50
C SER A 396 10.73 -24.14 -16.78
N ALA A 397 10.53 -24.94 -15.74
CA ALA A 397 10.16 -26.36 -15.85
C ALA A 397 8.64 -26.61 -15.95
N SER A 398 7.81 -25.57 -15.88
CA SER A 398 6.35 -25.71 -15.84
C SER A 398 5.78 -26.37 -17.11
N SER A 399 4.96 -27.41 -16.95
CA SER A 399 4.21 -28.04 -18.05
C SER A 399 3.10 -27.15 -18.62
N PHE A 400 2.72 -26.10 -17.90
CA PHE A 400 1.78 -25.08 -18.37
C PHE A 400 2.46 -23.99 -19.20
N LYS A 401 3.80 -23.96 -19.27
CA LYS A 401 4.55 -22.92 -19.99
C LYS A 401 4.27 -22.93 -21.49
N CYS A 402 3.78 -21.80 -21.98
CA CYS A 402 3.38 -21.53 -23.36
C CYS A 402 4.26 -20.48 -24.05
N ALA A 403 5.02 -19.69 -23.31
CA ALA A 403 6.04 -18.78 -23.83
C ALA A 403 7.02 -18.42 -22.73
N PHE A 404 8.24 -18.07 -23.14
CA PHE A 404 9.23 -17.43 -22.28
C PHE A 404 10.13 -16.54 -23.13
N PHE A 405 10.44 -15.35 -22.63
CA PHE A 405 11.52 -14.52 -23.15
C PHE A 405 12.10 -13.67 -22.02
N LEU A 406 13.40 -13.36 -22.15
CA LEU A 406 14.16 -12.55 -21.22
C LEU A 406 14.37 -11.14 -21.78
N VAL A 407 13.94 -10.11 -21.05
CA VAL A 407 14.17 -8.71 -21.41
C VAL A 407 15.37 -8.20 -20.63
N ALA A 408 16.42 -7.77 -21.32
CA ALA A 408 17.64 -7.28 -20.67
C ALA A 408 17.34 -6.01 -19.85
N ALA A 409 18.01 -5.85 -18.70
CA ALA A 409 17.82 -4.73 -17.78
C ALA A 409 17.86 -3.36 -18.49
N ALA A 410 18.80 -3.19 -19.41
CA ALA A 410 18.99 -1.95 -20.17
C ALA A 410 17.86 -1.65 -21.18
N ASP A 411 17.09 -2.65 -21.58
CA ASP A 411 16.08 -2.54 -22.65
C ASP A 411 14.68 -2.19 -22.14
N HIS A 412 14.51 -2.00 -20.84
CA HIS A 412 13.20 -1.70 -20.27
C HIS A 412 13.24 -0.89 -18.98
N GLY A 413 12.08 -0.34 -18.64
CA GLY A 413 11.82 0.21 -17.33
C GLY A 413 10.43 -0.15 -16.83
N PHE A 414 10.09 0.41 -15.69
CA PHE A 414 8.83 0.19 -15.00
C PHE A 414 8.28 1.50 -14.46
N CYS A 415 7.01 1.49 -14.05
CA CYS A 415 6.49 2.49 -13.14
C CYS A 415 7.09 2.27 -11.74
N ASP A 416 7.73 3.32 -11.23
CA ASP A 416 8.32 3.40 -9.90
C ASP A 416 7.31 3.04 -8.81
N GLY A 417 7.68 2.22 -7.82
CA GLY A 417 6.76 1.84 -6.74
C GLY A 417 6.26 3.04 -5.91
N ALA A 418 6.95 4.17 -5.94
CA ALA A 418 6.52 5.44 -5.34
C ALA A 418 5.97 6.44 -6.37
N GLN A 419 5.50 5.98 -7.55
CA GLN A 419 4.95 6.84 -8.62
C GLN A 419 3.87 7.81 -8.13
N HIS A 420 3.09 7.42 -7.11
CA HIS A 420 2.07 8.26 -6.50
C HIS A 420 2.62 9.54 -5.81
N GLN A 421 3.91 9.58 -5.48
CA GLN A 421 4.59 10.73 -4.84
C GLN A 421 5.61 11.42 -5.76
N ARG A 422 5.78 10.92 -6.98
CA ARG A 422 6.79 11.40 -7.93
C ARG A 422 6.12 12.17 -9.06
N GLN A 423 6.88 13.12 -9.61
CA GLN A 423 6.51 13.80 -10.85
C GLN A 423 6.79 12.88 -12.05
N ASP A 424 8.00 12.31 -12.09
CA ASP A 424 8.42 11.35 -13.11
C ASP A 424 8.18 9.93 -12.62
N ARG A 425 7.27 9.21 -13.28
CA ARG A 425 6.80 7.91 -12.83
C ARG A 425 7.67 6.72 -13.23
N TYR A 426 8.56 6.88 -14.20
CA TYR A 426 9.34 5.76 -14.74
C TYR A 426 10.68 5.58 -14.02
N ARG A 427 11.14 4.34 -13.95
CA ARG A 427 12.44 3.91 -13.41
C ARG A 427 13.02 2.81 -14.30
N GLU A 428 14.33 2.83 -14.51
CA GLU A 428 15.06 1.76 -15.22
C GLU A 428 15.00 0.45 -14.43
N SER A 429 15.03 -0.67 -15.13
CA SER A 429 15.19 -1.95 -14.45
C SER A 429 16.63 -2.14 -13.97
N THR A 430 16.79 -2.65 -12.75
CA THR A 430 18.10 -3.03 -12.20
C THR A 430 18.48 -4.47 -12.53
N TYR A 431 17.52 -5.26 -13.01
CA TYR A 431 17.70 -6.67 -13.35
C TYR A 431 17.10 -6.96 -14.72
N ASP A 432 17.58 -8.01 -15.37
CA ASP A 432 16.83 -8.61 -16.47
C ASP A 432 15.44 -9.01 -15.96
N THR A 433 14.46 -9.11 -16.85
CA THR A 433 13.09 -9.52 -16.49
C THR A 433 12.67 -10.72 -17.33
N GLY A 434 12.28 -11.78 -16.65
CA GLY A 434 11.65 -12.94 -17.28
C GLY A 434 10.16 -12.69 -17.46
N VAL A 435 9.68 -12.90 -18.69
CA VAL A 435 8.25 -12.92 -19.02
C VAL A 435 7.86 -14.36 -19.34
N PHE A 436 7.02 -14.96 -18.51
CA PHE A 436 6.49 -16.32 -18.72
C PHE A 436 5.00 -16.26 -19.01
N VAL A 437 4.54 -17.01 -20.01
CA VAL A 437 3.10 -17.21 -20.25
C VAL A 437 2.75 -18.63 -19.86
N LEU A 438 1.90 -18.80 -18.85
CA LEU A 438 1.43 -20.10 -18.36
C LEU A 438 -0.07 -20.27 -18.61
N GLN A 439 -0.48 -21.36 -19.24
CA GLN A 439 -1.89 -21.57 -19.60
C GLN A 439 -2.30 -23.04 -19.45
N ASN A 440 -3.54 -23.26 -18.98
CA ASN A 440 -4.15 -24.58 -19.02
C ASN A 440 -4.63 -24.91 -20.44
N ARG A 441 -5.09 -26.14 -20.69
CA ARG A 441 -5.50 -26.57 -22.05
C ARG A 441 -6.51 -25.62 -22.69
N GLN A 442 -7.52 -25.20 -21.92
CA GLN A 442 -8.57 -24.29 -22.39
C GLN A 442 -8.04 -22.87 -22.59
N GLY A 443 -7.09 -22.41 -21.76
CA GLY A 443 -6.40 -21.14 -21.89
C GLY A 443 -5.59 -21.07 -23.19
N LYS A 444 -4.86 -22.13 -23.54
CA LYS A 444 -4.13 -22.24 -24.83
C LYS A 444 -5.06 -22.12 -26.03
N MET A 445 -6.25 -22.71 -25.95
CA MET A 445 -7.26 -22.59 -27.00
C MET A 445 -7.84 -21.18 -27.03
N LYS A 446 -8.10 -20.56 -25.87
CA LYS A 446 -8.72 -19.23 -25.77
C LYS A 446 -7.77 -18.11 -26.19
N TRP A 447 -6.53 -18.14 -25.72
CA TRP A 447 -5.50 -17.11 -25.85
C TRP A 447 -4.18 -17.71 -26.37
N PRO A 448 -4.16 -18.23 -27.61
CA PRO A 448 -2.99 -18.94 -28.13
C PRO A 448 -1.77 -18.03 -28.19
N VAL A 449 -0.61 -18.55 -27.78
CA VAL A 449 0.68 -17.88 -28.06
C VAL A 449 1.04 -18.15 -29.51
N ILE A 450 0.94 -17.11 -30.34
CA ILE A 450 1.35 -17.17 -31.74
C ILE A 450 2.88 -17.13 -31.78
N ARG A 451 3.50 -18.15 -32.37
CA ARG A 451 4.96 -18.31 -32.49
C ARG A 451 5.43 -18.43 -33.94
N THR A 452 4.51 -18.81 -34.83
CA THR A 452 4.77 -19.08 -36.26
C THR A 452 3.60 -18.60 -37.12
N ALA A 453 3.81 -18.46 -38.42
CA ALA A 453 2.75 -18.18 -39.39
C ALA A 453 1.61 -19.22 -39.35
N GLU A 454 1.93 -20.49 -39.06
CA GLU A 454 0.94 -21.57 -38.90
C GLU A 454 0.06 -21.38 -37.67
N SER A 455 0.65 -20.99 -36.52
CA SER A 455 -0.13 -20.64 -35.33
C SER A 455 -0.98 -19.38 -35.53
N ALA A 456 -0.54 -18.47 -36.39
CA ALA A 456 -1.29 -17.27 -36.77
C ALA A 456 -2.50 -17.64 -37.65
N ALA A 457 -2.30 -18.51 -38.65
CA ALA A 457 -3.38 -19.04 -39.48
C ALA A 457 -4.42 -19.82 -38.66
N ALA A 458 -3.98 -20.61 -37.67
CA ALA A 458 -4.88 -21.30 -36.75
C ALA A 458 -5.66 -20.34 -35.84
N ALA A 459 -5.04 -19.26 -35.35
CA ALA A 459 -5.72 -18.22 -34.58
C ALA A 459 -6.75 -17.45 -35.44
N LEU A 460 -6.39 -17.12 -36.68
CA LEU A 460 -7.29 -16.47 -37.65
C LEU A 460 -8.49 -17.37 -38.01
N ALA A 461 -8.28 -18.67 -38.22
CA ALA A 461 -9.33 -19.64 -38.49
C ALA A 461 -10.33 -19.80 -37.33
N LEU A 462 -9.91 -19.51 -36.09
CA LEU A 462 -10.77 -19.49 -34.90
C LEU A 462 -11.50 -18.15 -34.69
N GLY A 463 -11.43 -17.22 -35.65
CA GLY A 463 -12.03 -15.89 -35.53
C GLY A 463 -11.30 -14.97 -34.54
N LYS A 464 -10.08 -15.33 -34.13
CA LYS A 464 -9.26 -14.58 -33.16
C LYS A 464 -8.18 -13.77 -33.89
N GLY A 465 -8.63 -13.00 -34.87
CA GLY A 465 -7.80 -11.99 -35.49
C GLY A 465 -7.26 -11.05 -34.41
N THR A 466 -6.01 -10.65 -34.55
CA THR A 466 -5.43 -9.52 -33.84
C THR A 466 -6.38 -8.33 -34.02
N HIS A 467 -7.21 -8.04 -33.00
CA HIS A 467 -8.00 -6.82 -32.97
C HIS A 467 -7.05 -5.64 -32.73
N CYS A 468 -6.31 -5.25 -33.78
CA CYS A 468 -5.93 -3.86 -33.95
C CYS A 468 -7.21 -3.10 -34.36
N ASN A 469 -8.14 -2.92 -33.42
CA ASN A 469 -9.26 -2.01 -33.64
C ASN A 469 -8.69 -0.59 -33.74
N SER A 470 -8.61 -0.09 -34.97
CA SER A 470 -8.38 1.32 -35.36
C SER A 470 -9.59 2.21 -35.02
N SER A 471 -10.33 1.90 -33.96
CA SER A 471 -11.54 2.61 -33.56
C SER A 471 -11.54 2.81 -32.04
N VAL A 472 -10.66 3.69 -31.59
CA VAL A 472 -10.89 4.47 -30.38
C VAL A 472 -11.39 5.83 -30.85
N SER A 473 -12.58 6.18 -30.38
CA SER A 473 -13.38 7.33 -30.75
C SER A 473 -12.59 8.64 -30.81
N SER A 474 -12.86 9.38 -31.89
CA SER A 474 -12.46 10.77 -32.09
C SER A 474 -12.86 11.66 -30.92
N ALA A 475 -11.85 12.22 -30.24
CA ALA A 475 -11.83 13.61 -29.79
C ALA A 475 -10.47 13.88 -29.14
N VAL A 476 -9.52 14.40 -29.93
CA VAL A 476 -8.64 15.56 -29.72
C VAL A 476 -7.48 15.41 -30.73
N CYS A 477 -7.59 16.14 -31.84
CA CYS A 477 -6.53 16.37 -32.82
C CYS A 477 -5.42 17.24 -32.15
N SER A 478 -4.15 17.29 -32.57
CA SER A 478 -3.55 17.10 -33.88
C SER A 478 -2.03 16.88 -33.70
N ASP A 479 -1.43 16.36 -34.77
CA ASP A 479 -0.03 16.52 -35.15
C ASP A 479 0.98 15.46 -34.67
N SER A 480 1.16 14.45 -35.53
CA SER A 480 2.44 13.79 -35.86
C SER A 480 2.14 12.69 -36.88
N GLY A 481 2.49 12.92 -38.14
CA GLY A 481 2.29 11.97 -39.23
C GLY A 481 2.97 10.62 -38.96
N ILE A 482 2.18 9.55 -38.95
CA ILE A 482 2.68 8.18 -39.09
C ILE A 482 2.20 7.68 -40.45
N ALA A 483 3.15 7.48 -41.35
CA ALA A 483 2.94 6.88 -42.65
C ALA A 483 2.29 5.49 -42.52
N MET A 484 1.34 5.22 -43.41
CA MET A 484 0.69 3.93 -43.61
C MET A 484 1.71 2.78 -43.62
N ALA A 485 1.51 1.81 -42.72
CA ALA A 485 2.32 0.60 -42.67
C ALA A 485 2.09 -0.25 -43.94
N SER A 486 3.19 -0.63 -44.58
CA SER A 486 3.23 -1.58 -45.69
C SER A 486 2.85 -3.00 -45.23
N ARG A 487 2.31 -3.78 -46.18
CA ARG A 487 1.77 -5.14 -46.01
C ARG A 487 2.81 -6.26 -45.83
N ASP A 488 4.01 -5.95 -45.33
CA ASP A 488 5.07 -6.94 -45.07
C ASP A 488 5.36 -7.03 -43.57
N SER A 489 4.48 -7.68 -42.81
CA SER A 489 4.77 -8.07 -41.43
C SER A 489 5.49 -9.42 -41.42
N SER A 490 6.79 -9.40 -41.14
CA SER A 490 7.60 -10.62 -40.95
C SER A 490 7.07 -11.45 -39.77
N ALA A 491 7.35 -12.76 -39.76
CA ALA A 491 6.88 -13.69 -38.71
C ALA A 491 7.27 -13.28 -37.27
N SER A 492 8.27 -12.41 -37.09
CA SER A 492 8.67 -11.84 -35.80
C SER A 492 7.65 -10.86 -35.20
N ASP A 493 6.86 -10.15 -36.03
CA ASP A 493 5.79 -9.26 -35.56
C ASP A 493 4.51 -10.02 -35.14
N MET A 494 4.48 -11.35 -35.35
CA MET A 494 3.37 -12.23 -34.98
C MET A 494 3.56 -12.89 -33.60
N SER A 495 4.66 -12.63 -32.90
CA SER A 495 4.86 -13.05 -31.49
C SER A 495 4.57 -11.90 -30.54
N VAL A 496 3.99 -12.19 -29.36
CA VAL A 496 3.74 -11.18 -28.32
C VAL A 496 5.02 -10.52 -27.80
N GLU A 497 6.17 -11.17 -27.99
CA GLU A 497 7.46 -10.73 -27.47
C GLU A 497 7.87 -9.34 -27.99
N VAL A 498 7.86 -9.14 -29.31
CA VAL A 498 8.29 -7.87 -29.94
C VAL A 498 7.44 -6.68 -29.47
N PRO A 499 6.10 -6.71 -29.56
CA PRO A 499 5.28 -5.60 -29.09
C PRO A 499 5.42 -5.39 -27.57
N LEU A 500 5.56 -6.45 -26.77
CA LEU A 500 5.71 -6.30 -25.32
C LEU A 500 7.06 -5.68 -24.96
N ARG A 501 8.18 -6.11 -25.58
CA ARG A 501 9.50 -5.49 -25.40
C ARG A 501 9.46 -4.01 -25.75
N ARG A 502 8.88 -3.66 -26.90
CA ARG A 502 8.74 -2.26 -27.33
C ARG A 502 7.90 -1.45 -26.34
N ALA A 503 6.85 -2.05 -25.78
CA ALA A 503 6.03 -1.40 -24.78
C ALA A 503 6.76 -1.20 -23.44
N MET A 504 7.50 -2.20 -22.96
CA MET A 504 8.32 -2.10 -21.74
C MET A 504 9.47 -1.08 -21.89
N ALA A 505 10.06 -0.94 -23.09
CA ALA A 505 11.06 0.07 -23.39
C ALA A 505 10.53 1.52 -23.28
N ARG A 506 9.21 1.74 -23.45
CA ARG A 506 8.61 3.09 -23.28
C ARG A 506 8.61 3.57 -21.82
N ALA A 507 8.82 2.66 -20.87
CA ALA A 507 8.99 2.98 -19.47
C ALA A 507 10.46 3.22 -19.08
N ILE A 508 11.38 3.35 -20.04
CA ILE A 508 12.74 3.85 -19.77
C ILE A 508 12.67 5.38 -19.55
N PRO A 509 13.20 5.90 -18.43
CA PRO A 509 13.25 7.34 -18.18
C PRO A 509 14.06 8.09 -19.25
N THR A 510 13.57 9.24 -19.69
CA THR A 510 14.39 10.15 -20.51
C THR A 510 15.48 10.80 -19.68
N GLU A 511 16.52 11.35 -20.33
CA GLU A 511 17.61 12.02 -19.61
C GLU A 511 17.13 13.18 -18.74
N MET A 512 16.15 13.95 -19.23
CA MET A 512 15.54 15.01 -18.45
C MET A 512 14.81 14.50 -17.19
N MET A 513 14.20 13.30 -17.25
CA MET A 513 13.60 12.66 -16.08
C MET A 513 14.67 12.24 -15.08
N ARG A 514 15.80 11.69 -15.54
CA ARG A 514 16.95 11.33 -14.68
C ARG A 514 17.49 12.58 -13.97
N LEU A 515 17.75 13.66 -14.71
CA LEU A 515 18.25 14.92 -14.15
C LEU A 515 17.27 15.54 -13.13
N ARG A 516 15.96 15.51 -13.39
CA ARG A 516 14.95 15.97 -12.42
C ARG A 516 14.96 15.15 -11.15
N ARG A 517 15.05 13.81 -11.25
CA ARG A 517 15.15 12.90 -10.11
C ARG A 517 16.37 13.20 -9.24
N LEU A 518 17.53 13.42 -9.86
CA LEU A 518 18.76 13.81 -9.16
C LEU A 518 18.63 15.16 -8.45
N ARG A 519 18.09 16.17 -9.15
CA ARG A 519 17.92 17.55 -8.61
C ARG A 519 16.96 17.61 -7.42
N ASP A 520 15.95 16.75 -7.38
CA ASP A 520 14.99 16.70 -6.28
C ASP A 520 15.59 16.20 -4.94
N GLY A 521 16.90 15.92 -4.89
CA GLY A 521 17.62 15.60 -3.66
C GLY A 521 17.21 14.26 -3.04
N ARG A 522 16.72 13.33 -3.86
CA ARG A 522 16.15 12.04 -3.43
C ARG A 522 17.20 10.93 -3.31
N GLY A 523 18.39 11.23 -2.80
CA GLY A 523 19.45 10.26 -2.49
C GLY A 523 19.87 9.33 -3.64
N HIS A 524 20.69 8.34 -3.34
CA HIS A 524 21.09 7.26 -4.26
C HIS A 524 20.06 6.13 -4.32
N GLY A 525 18.79 6.39 -3.99
CA GLY A 525 17.70 5.41 -3.95
C GLY A 525 17.47 4.67 -5.28
N ASP A 526 17.93 5.29 -6.37
CA ASP A 526 17.91 4.73 -7.72
C ASP A 526 19.10 3.78 -7.96
N LEU A 527 20.27 3.99 -7.31
CA LEU A 527 21.49 3.15 -7.40
C LEU A 527 21.44 1.91 -6.50
N ASP A 528 20.70 1.93 -5.39
CA ASP A 528 20.64 0.84 -4.40
C ASP A 528 19.28 0.09 -4.39
N GLY A 529 18.40 0.35 -5.36
CA GLY A 529 17.05 -0.23 -5.37
C GLY A 529 16.09 0.40 -4.34
N GLY A 530 16.60 1.25 -3.44
CA GLY A 530 16.04 1.77 -2.19
C GLY A 530 14.72 2.56 -2.25
N GLY A 531 14.38 3.08 -3.43
CA GLY A 531 13.11 3.78 -3.65
C GLY A 531 12.89 5.05 -2.80
N GLY A 532 13.96 5.61 -2.21
CA GLY A 532 13.95 6.65 -1.17
C GLY A 532 12.75 7.62 -1.13
N VAL A 533 12.09 7.71 0.03
CA VAL A 533 10.97 8.63 0.31
C VAL A 533 11.50 10.01 0.74
N TYR A 534 10.80 11.07 0.31
CA TYR A 534 11.05 12.46 0.71
C TYR A 534 11.11 12.62 2.25
N ARG A 535 12.28 12.99 2.80
CA ARG A 535 12.47 13.22 4.25
C ARG A 535 12.26 14.67 4.71
N GLY A 536 11.74 15.54 3.86
CA GLY A 536 11.65 16.98 4.15
C GLY A 536 13.03 17.66 4.05
N LYS A 537 13.05 18.93 3.63
CA LYS A 537 14.26 19.75 3.77
C LYS A 537 14.53 19.92 5.26
N LYS A 538 15.57 19.27 5.80
CA LYS A 538 16.17 19.77 7.04
C LYS A 538 16.76 21.13 6.70
N ALA A 539 16.15 22.20 7.19
CA ALA A 539 16.78 23.50 7.15
C ALA A 539 18.09 23.38 7.94
N ASN A 540 19.21 23.27 7.25
CA ASN A 540 20.52 23.51 7.85
C ASN A 540 20.52 24.97 8.26
N LYS A 541 20.21 25.25 9.53
CA LYS A 541 20.75 26.43 10.20
C LYS A 541 22.23 26.14 10.41
N SER A 542 23.04 26.33 9.36
CA SER A 542 24.47 26.50 9.55
C SER A 542 24.64 27.85 10.24
N SER A 543 24.93 27.81 11.53
CA SER A 543 25.54 28.95 12.23
C SER A 543 26.90 29.19 11.57
N GLY A 544 26.96 30.15 10.65
CA GLY A 544 28.20 30.59 10.04
C GLY A 544 29.13 31.15 11.13
N LYS A 545 30.12 30.35 11.52
CA LYS A 545 31.30 30.84 12.21
C LYS A 545 32.40 30.90 11.15
N LYS A 546 32.54 32.08 10.51
CA LYS A 546 33.73 32.42 9.71
C LYS A 546 34.93 32.21 10.63
N ARG A 547 35.83 31.28 10.28
CA ARG A 547 37.21 31.32 10.78
C ARG A 547 37.97 32.19 9.79
N SER A 548 38.53 33.28 10.30
CA SER A 548 39.62 34.00 9.64
C SER A 548 40.78 33.01 9.48
N ILE A 549 41.32 32.99 8.27
CA ILE A 549 42.66 32.50 8.01
C ILE A 549 43.56 33.69 8.35
N ASP A 550 44.41 33.52 9.36
CA ASP A 550 45.55 34.39 9.58
C ASP A 550 46.68 33.81 8.74
N ASP A 551 47.11 34.59 7.75
CA ASP A 551 48.42 34.47 7.11
C ASP A 551 49.45 35.05 8.11
N ASP A 552 50.55 34.33 8.37
CA ASP A 552 51.91 34.87 8.43
C ASP A 552 52.92 33.77 8.84
N ASP A 553 53.98 33.70 8.02
CA ASP A 553 55.32 33.10 8.16
C ASP A 553 55.53 31.58 8.40
#